data_AF-A0A440GK38-F1
#
_entry.id   AF-A0A440GK38-F1
#
_cell.length_a   1.000
_cell.length_b   1.000
_cell.length_c   1.000
_cell.angle_alpha   90.00
_cell.angle_beta   90.00
_cell.angle_gamma   90.00
#
_symmetry.space_group_name_H-M   'P 1'
#
loop_
_entity.id
_entity.type
_entity.pdbx_description
1 polymer ?
#
loop_
_entity_poly.entity_id
_entity_poly.type
_entity_poly.pdbx_seq_one_letter_code
_entity_poly.pdbx_strand_id
1 'polypeptide(L)'
;MGVEVSRLSNGLTVATETLPSLESVALGAWVKSGARNERDDEHGMAHLLEHMAFKGTKRRSAFQIASEIENVGGEINAATSVETTSYYARVLSDDVPLAVDILADILQESEFDPEELEREQHVILQEIGAAHDTPDDIVFDRFTETAFRHQTIGRSILGTPETVKSFTSKQLHDFIERQYGAERMVIVGAGDIKHDNFVREVEKQLGGFRAKANSTMPQYAQYVGGDFREDRDLMDAQIVLGFEGRAYHVRDFYASQVLSMILGGGMSSRLFQEVREKRGLCYSVYAFHWGFSDTGIFGVHAATGQSDVAKLVPVIIDELQKAGENILQEELDRARAQYRAGLIMSAESPASRASQIARQLLLFGRPIAKEELMERLAALTVERLTDLSSRLFSTKPTLTAVGPVGTLAPYEAILDSLSGPQTTARKLAV
;
A
#
# COMPACT_ATOMS: atom_id res chain seq x y z
N MET A 1 21.92 2.36 18.44
CA MET A 1 22.00 1.47 17.25
C MET A 1 20.91 1.93 16.30
N GLY A 2 21.27 2.25 15.07
CA GLY A 2 20.38 2.84 14.08
C GLY A 2 20.53 2.11 12.75
N VAL A 3 19.79 2.55 11.73
CA VAL A 3 19.85 1.98 10.40
C VAL A 3 21.18 2.36 9.74
N GLU A 4 21.92 1.36 9.27
CA GLU A 4 23.14 1.53 8.48
C GLU A 4 22.80 1.38 7.00
N VAL A 5 23.39 2.22 6.14
CA VAL A 5 23.09 2.25 4.70
C VAL A 5 24.38 2.35 3.91
N SER A 6 24.56 1.44 2.96
CA SER A 6 25.64 1.42 1.98
C SER A 6 25.06 1.46 0.56
N ARG A 7 25.85 1.95 -0.39
CA ARG A 7 25.49 1.96 -1.81
C ARG A 7 26.58 1.26 -2.59
N LEU A 8 26.20 0.24 -3.36
CA LEU A 8 27.12 -0.49 -4.22
C LEU A 8 27.49 0.33 -5.46
N SER A 9 28.55 -0.09 -6.15
CA SER A 9 29.07 0.58 -7.35
C SER A 9 28.06 0.62 -8.51
N ASN A 10 27.17 -0.37 -8.62
CA ASN A 10 26.08 -0.41 -9.58
C ASN A 10 24.85 0.43 -9.19
N GLY A 11 24.87 1.08 -8.00
CA GLY A 11 23.79 1.93 -7.51
C GLY A 11 22.77 1.25 -6.61
N LEU A 12 22.91 -0.06 -6.35
CA LEU A 12 22.06 -0.79 -5.42
C LEU A 12 22.22 -0.23 -4.00
N THR A 13 21.11 0.02 -3.32
CA THR A 13 21.13 0.46 -1.92
C THR A 13 20.98 -0.75 -1.01
N VAL A 14 21.87 -0.88 -0.03
CA VAL A 14 21.85 -1.96 0.97
C VAL A 14 21.69 -1.33 2.34
N ALA A 15 20.71 -1.77 3.11
CA ALA A 15 20.43 -1.24 4.44
C ALA A 15 20.29 -2.35 5.48
N THR A 16 20.74 -2.09 6.71
CA THR A 16 20.51 -3.02 7.82
C THR A 16 20.11 -2.32 9.10
N GLU A 17 19.31 -3.00 9.90
CA GLU A 17 19.11 -2.64 11.31
C GLU A 17 19.45 -3.85 12.19
N THR A 18 20.58 -3.76 12.89
CA THR A 18 21.02 -4.82 13.80
C THR A 18 20.18 -4.82 15.08
N LEU A 19 19.62 -5.98 15.40
CA LEU A 19 18.82 -6.27 16.59
C LEU A 19 19.49 -7.40 17.39
N PRO A 20 20.46 -7.10 18.27
CA PRO A 20 21.33 -8.12 18.89
C PRO A 20 20.63 -9.13 19.81
N SER A 21 19.36 -8.89 20.18
CA SER A 21 18.58 -9.78 21.04
C SER A 21 17.84 -10.87 20.27
N LEU A 22 17.95 -10.88 18.94
CA LEU A 22 17.32 -11.86 18.07
C LEU A 22 18.36 -12.86 17.56
N GLU A 23 17.92 -14.01 17.07
CA GLU A 23 18.76 -15.02 16.39
C GLU A 23 18.28 -15.28 14.96
N SER A 24 17.34 -14.46 14.49
CA SER A 24 16.75 -14.52 13.15
C SER A 24 16.88 -13.18 12.46
N VAL A 25 16.78 -13.22 11.14
CA VAL A 25 16.87 -12.08 10.25
C VAL A 25 15.70 -12.11 9.29
N ALA A 26 14.97 -10.99 9.21
CA ALA A 26 14.05 -10.71 8.11
C ALA A 26 14.79 -9.87 7.08
N LEU A 27 14.88 -10.34 5.84
CA LEU A 27 15.57 -9.67 4.75
C LEU A 27 14.77 -9.69 3.47
N GLY A 28 15.11 -8.84 2.52
CA GLY A 28 14.47 -8.87 1.21
C GLY A 28 14.92 -7.77 0.27
N ALA A 29 14.42 -7.86 -0.97
CA ALA A 29 14.57 -6.88 -2.01
C ALA A 29 13.25 -6.14 -2.25
N TRP A 30 13.29 -4.82 -2.19
CA TRP A 30 12.18 -3.96 -2.57
C TRP A 30 12.53 -3.23 -3.86
N VAL A 31 11.65 -3.36 -4.85
CA VAL A 31 11.80 -2.75 -6.17
C VAL A 31 10.79 -1.62 -6.28
N LYS A 32 11.24 -0.45 -6.75
CA LYS A 32 10.38 0.70 -7.07
C LYS A 32 9.63 0.47 -8.39
N SER A 33 8.85 -0.59 -8.45
CA SER A 33 7.98 -0.95 -9.56
C SER A 33 6.75 -1.66 -9.00
N GLY A 34 5.56 -1.29 -9.45
CA GLY A 34 4.30 -1.97 -9.13
C GLY A 34 3.29 -1.81 -10.26
N ALA A 35 2.01 -2.03 -9.97
CA ALA A 35 0.94 -1.95 -10.98
C ALA A 35 0.88 -0.59 -11.72
N ARG A 36 1.26 0.52 -11.05
CA ARG A 36 1.32 1.86 -11.65
C ARG A 36 2.37 1.97 -12.77
N ASN A 37 3.37 1.09 -12.77
CA ASN A 37 4.49 1.07 -13.74
C ASN A 37 4.21 0.18 -14.97
N GLU A 38 3.01 -0.39 -15.07
CA GLU A 38 2.53 -1.15 -16.21
C GLU A 38 2.15 -0.23 -17.37
N ARG A 39 2.29 -0.75 -18.60
CA ARG A 39 1.68 -0.17 -19.79
C ARG A 39 0.20 -0.56 -19.89
N ASP A 40 -0.50 0.02 -20.86
CA ASP A 40 -1.91 -0.28 -21.12
C ASP A 40 -2.16 -1.75 -21.45
N ASP A 41 -1.21 -2.40 -22.12
CA ASP A 41 -1.23 -3.81 -22.49
C ASP A 41 -0.58 -4.74 -21.45
N GLU A 42 -0.24 -4.23 -20.26
CA GLU A 42 0.45 -4.95 -19.20
C GLU A 42 -0.33 -4.98 -17.88
N HIS A 43 -1.64 -4.74 -17.91
CA HIS A 43 -2.47 -4.69 -16.71
C HIS A 43 -2.48 -6.05 -15.97
N GLY A 44 -1.84 -6.11 -14.79
CA GLY A 44 -1.65 -7.32 -13.99
C GLY A 44 -0.28 -7.99 -14.15
N MET A 45 0.62 -7.41 -14.96
CA MET A 45 1.97 -7.95 -15.19
C MET A 45 2.81 -7.99 -13.92
N ALA A 46 2.73 -6.96 -13.07
CA ALA A 46 3.52 -6.92 -11.83
C ALA A 46 3.12 -8.04 -10.86
N HIS A 47 1.81 -8.31 -10.77
CA HIS A 47 1.28 -9.40 -9.95
C HIS A 47 1.60 -10.77 -10.53
N LEU A 48 1.43 -10.98 -11.84
CA LEU A 48 1.83 -12.24 -12.46
C LEU A 48 3.33 -12.50 -12.33
N LEU A 49 4.15 -11.46 -12.42
CA LEU A 49 5.59 -11.57 -12.19
C LEU A 49 5.91 -12.05 -10.78
N GLU A 50 5.16 -11.60 -9.78
CA GLU A 50 5.28 -12.06 -8.40
C GLU A 50 5.03 -13.57 -8.28
N HIS A 51 3.93 -14.06 -8.86
CA HIS A 51 3.60 -15.49 -8.89
C HIS A 51 4.70 -16.32 -9.54
N MET A 52 5.19 -15.84 -10.68
CA MET A 52 6.19 -16.53 -11.48
C MET A 52 7.59 -16.51 -10.85
N ALA A 53 7.88 -15.57 -9.95
CA ALA A 53 9.19 -15.43 -9.31
C ALA A 53 9.61 -16.70 -8.54
N PHE A 54 8.65 -17.47 -8.03
CA PHE A 54 8.90 -18.70 -7.28
C PHE A 54 8.75 -19.99 -8.12
N LYS A 55 8.50 -19.88 -9.42
CA LYS A 55 8.22 -21.03 -10.30
C LYS A 55 9.47 -21.60 -10.98
N GLY A 56 10.64 -21.12 -10.60
CA GLY A 56 11.91 -21.66 -11.03
C GLY A 56 12.85 -20.60 -11.60
N THR A 57 14.12 -20.88 -11.46
CA THR A 57 15.25 -20.16 -12.05
C THR A 57 16.07 -21.15 -12.86
N LYS A 58 17.05 -20.65 -13.64
CA LYS A 58 18.01 -21.52 -14.34
C LYS A 58 18.81 -22.42 -13.40
N ARG A 59 18.92 -22.08 -12.11
CA ARG A 59 19.69 -22.82 -11.10
C ARG A 59 18.81 -23.72 -10.23
N ARG A 60 17.53 -23.38 -10.05
CA ARG A 60 16.63 -24.02 -9.09
C ARG A 60 15.24 -24.20 -9.67
N SER A 61 14.71 -25.41 -9.57
CA SER A 61 13.27 -25.65 -9.75
C SER A 61 12.45 -24.94 -8.65
N ALA A 62 11.15 -24.75 -8.89
CA ALA A 62 10.22 -24.22 -7.89
C ALA A 62 10.30 -24.98 -6.54
N PHE A 63 10.39 -26.31 -6.61
CA PHE A 63 10.54 -27.15 -5.41
C PHE A 63 11.86 -26.90 -4.67
N GLN A 64 12.97 -26.66 -5.38
CA GLN A 64 14.25 -26.36 -4.75
C GLN A 64 14.26 -24.99 -4.09
N ILE A 65 13.63 -23.97 -4.71
CA ILE A 65 13.49 -22.65 -4.10
C ILE A 65 12.79 -22.76 -2.74
N ALA A 66 11.66 -23.48 -2.68
CA ALA A 66 10.91 -23.67 -1.44
C ALA A 66 11.68 -24.55 -0.44
N SER A 67 12.10 -25.74 -0.86
CA SER A 67 12.72 -26.72 0.05
C SER A 67 14.08 -26.29 0.58
N GLU A 68 14.91 -25.56 -0.16
CA GLU A 68 16.19 -25.05 0.36
C GLU A 68 15.98 -24.08 1.54
N ILE A 69 14.98 -23.21 1.45
CA ILE A 69 14.60 -22.29 2.54
C ILE A 69 13.94 -23.04 3.70
N GLU A 70 13.00 -23.96 3.42
CA GLU A 70 12.30 -24.73 4.44
C GLU A 70 13.24 -25.68 5.20
N ASN A 71 14.27 -26.23 4.54
CA ASN A 71 15.26 -27.13 5.16
C ASN A 71 16.08 -26.43 6.27
N VAL A 72 16.18 -25.11 6.24
CA VAL A 72 16.80 -24.30 7.29
C VAL A 72 15.77 -23.64 8.23
N GLY A 73 14.49 -24.04 8.12
CA GLY A 73 13.39 -23.52 8.92
C GLY A 73 12.96 -22.09 8.56
N GLY A 74 13.38 -21.61 7.38
CA GLY A 74 13.04 -20.28 6.89
C GLY A 74 11.69 -20.24 6.17
N GLU A 75 11.26 -19.01 5.87
CA GLU A 75 10.13 -18.72 4.99
C GLU A 75 10.56 -17.70 3.92
N ILE A 76 9.96 -17.79 2.74
CA ILE A 76 10.15 -16.85 1.63
C ILE A 76 8.79 -16.49 1.04
N ASN A 77 8.62 -15.23 0.66
CA ASN A 77 7.38 -14.74 0.07
C ASN A 77 7.63 -13.47 -0.77
N ALA A 78 6.60 -13.00 -1.45
CA ALA A 78 6.59 -11.73 -2.13
C ALA A 78 5.30 -10.96 -1.88
N ALA A 79 5.28 -9.71 -2.32
CA ALA A 79 4.08 -8.89 -2.34
C ALA A 79 4.21 -7.79 -3.39
N THR A 80 3.13 -7.55 -4.14
CA THR A 80 3.01 -6.45 -5.08
C THR A 80 2.03 -5.39 -4.58
N SER A 81 2.38 -4.13 -4.84
CA SER A 81 1.57 -2.95 -4.55
C SER A 81 1.46 -2.08 -5.79
N VAL A 82 0.78 -0.94 -5.66
CA VAL A 82 0.62 0.05 -6.72
C VAL A 82 1.97 0.59 -7.20
N GLU A 83 2.94 0.82 -6.31
CA GLU A 83 4.23 1.46 -6.68
C GLU A 83 5.48 0.63 -6.35
N THR A 84 5.31 -0.54 -5.72
CA THR A 84 6.43 -1.37 -5.24
C THR A 84 6.11 -2.85 -5.31
N THR A 85 7.13 -3.66 -5.58
CA THR A 85 7.11 -5.13 -5.46
C THR A 85 8.25 -5.53 -4.53
N SER A 86 7.99 -6.45 -3.61
CA SER A 86 8.97 -6.94 -2.65
C SER A 86 9.09 -8.44 -2.68
N TYR A 87 10.32 -8.95 -2.59
CA TYR A 87 10.64 -10.35 -2.42
C TYR A 87 11.44 -10.47 -1.13
N TYR A 88 10.96 -11.25 -0.17
CA TYR A 88 11.52 -11.25 1.18
C TYR A 88 11.56 -12.65 1.77
N ALA A 89 12.46 -12.84 2.71
CA ALA A 89 12.66 -14.08 3.43
C ALA A 89 12.90 -13.81 4.91
N ARG A 90 12.63 -14.81 5.73
CA ARG A 90 13.00 -14.83 7.13
C ARG A 90 13.72 -16.13 7.44
N VAL A 91 14.92 -16.01 7.98
CA VAL A 91 15.84 -17.14 8.24
C VAL A 91 16.59 -16.93 9.55
N LEU A 92 17.31 -17.95 10.01
CA LEU A 92 18.29 -17.81 11.10
C LEU A 92 19.53 -17.05 10.63
N SER A 93 20.29 -16.44 11.55
CA SER A 93 21.45 -15.60 11.22
C SER A 93 22.49 -16.31 10.35
N ASP A 94 22.72 -17.59 10.58
CA ASP A 94 23.71 -18.40 9.84
C ASP A 94 23.30 -18.67 8.39
N ASP A 95 22.00 -18.60 8.09
CA ASP A 95 21.41 -18.91 6.78
C ASP A 95 21.14 -17.67 5.92
N VAL A 96 21.52 -16.47 6.41
CA VAL A 96 21.45 -15.22 5.62
C VAL A 96 22.12 -15.35 4.24
N PRO A 97 23.30 -15.98 4.08
CA PRO A 97 23.90 -16.15 2.75
C PRO A 97 23.05 -16.97 1.79
N LEU A 98 22.34 -17.99 2.29
CA LEU A 98 21.43 -18.80 1.48
C LEU A 98 20.23 -17.97 1.00
N ALA A 99 19.60 -17.21 1.92
CA ALA A 99 18.48 -16.35 1.58
C ALA A 99 18.87 -15.26 0.56
N VAL A 100 20.05 -14.65 0.69
CA VAL A 100 20.55 -13.66 -0.29
C VAL A 100 20.81 -14.31 -1.64
N ASP A 101 21.41 -15.51 -1.68
CA ASP A 101 21.64 -16.24 -2.93
C ASP A 101 20.33 -16.60 -3.64
N ILE A 102 19.32 -17.07 -2.91
CA ILE A 102 18.00 -17.42 -3.48
C ILE A 102 17.27 -16.17 -4.00
N LEU A 103 17.24 -15.09 -3.22
CA LEU A 103 16.63 -13.83 -3.68
C LEU A 103 17.35 -13.27 -4.91
N ALA A 104 18.68 -13.33 -4.95
CA ALA A 104 19.46 -12.88 -6.09
C ALA A 104 19.24 -13.76 -7.33
N ASP A 105 19.07 -15.07 -7.15
CA ASP A 105 18.75 -16.03 -8.20
C ASP A 105 17.36 -15.75 -8.80
N ILE A 106 16.35 -15.53 -7.95
CA ILE A 106 15.00 -15.13 -8.38
C ILE A 106 15.03 -13.82 -9.19
N LEU A 107 15.76 -12.80 -8.71
CA LEU A 107 15.80 -11.50 -9.36
C LEU A 107 16.55 -11.49 -10.70
N GLN A 108 17.46 -12.44 -10.94
CA GLN A 108 18.37 -12.45 -12.09
C GLN A 108 18.06 -13.55 -13.10
N GLU A 109 17.68 -14.72 -12.62
CA GLU A 109 17.71 -15.96 -13.39
C GLU A 109 16.36 -16.69 -13.43
N SER A 110 15.25 -16.05 -13.04
CA SER A 110 13.90 -16.59 -13.25
C SER A 110 13.69 -16.99 -14.72
N GLU A 111 13.19 -18.21 -14.93
CA GLU A 111 13.08 -18.81 -16.26
C GLU A 111 11.76 -18.47 -16.96
N PHE A 112 10.71 -18.19 -16.18
CA PHE A 112 9.35 -17.96 -16.69
C PHE A 112 8.91 -19.03 -17.68
N ASP A 113 9.00 -20.29 -17.24
CA ASP A 113 8.60 -21.45 -18.04
C ASP A 113 7.16 -21.30 -18.56
N PRO A 114 6.90 -21.51 -19.87
CA PRO A 114 5.56 -21.35 -20.43
C PRO A 114 4.50 -22.28 -19.83
N GLU A 115 4.84 -23.49 -19.39
CA GLU A 115 3.86 -24.40 -18.78
C GLU A 115 3.50 -23.94 -17.36
N GLU A 116 4.49 -23.49 -16.58
CA GLU A 116 4.23 -22.88 -15.27
C GLU A 116 3.42 -21.58 -15.41
N LEU A 117 3.70 -20.79 -16.45
CA LEU A 117 2.97 -19.57 -16.75
C LEU A 117 1.48 -19.85 -16.98
N GLU A 118 1.15 -20.85 -17.80
CA GLU A 118 -0.25 -21.23 -18.05
C GLU A 118 -0.96 -21.67 -16.76
N ARG A 119 -0.25 -22.37 -15.86
CA ARG A 119 -0.80 -22.78 -14.56
C ARG A 119 -1.05 -21.58 -13.64
N GLU A 120 -0.09 -20.67 -13.52
CA GLU A 120 -0.24 -19.48 -12.68
C GLU A 120 -1.28 -18.51 -13.23
N GLN A 121 -1.40 -18.39 -14.56
CA GLN A 121 -2.53 -17.66 -15.17
C GLN A 121 -3.87 -18.25 -14.72
N HIS A 122 -4.02 -19.57 -14.63
CA HIS A 122 -5.24 -20.18 -14.13
C HIS A 122 -5.50 -19.85 -12.65
N VAL A 123 -4.46 -19.89 -11.82
CA VAL A 123 -4.56 -19.53 -10.39
C VAL A 123 -5.00 -18.07 -10.23
N ILE A 124 -4.36 -17.14 -10.94
CA ILE A 124 -4.70 -15.70 -10.87
C ILE A 124 -6.13 -15.45 -11.36
N LEU A 125 -6.63 -16.19 -12.36
CA LEU A 125 -8.03 -16.07 -12.76
C LEU A 125 -9.00 -16.48 -11.64
N GLN A 126 -8.65 -17.46 -10.81
CA GLN A 126 -9.44 -17.80 -9.63
C GLN A 126 -9.35 -16.71 -8.57
N GLU A 127 -8.17 -16.11 -8.37
CA GLU A 127 -7.99 -14.99 -7.43
C GLU A 127 -8.77 -13.74 -7.84
N ILE A 128 -8.78 -13.40 -9.13
CA ILE A 128 -9.64 -12.34 -9.67
C ILE A 128 -11.10 -12.66 -9.37
N GLY A 129 -11.54 -13.90 -9.58
CA GLY A 129 -12.89 -14.34 -9.24
C GLY A 129 -13.19 -14.19 -7.74
N ALA A 130 -12.29 -14.66 -6.87
CA ALA A 130 -12.43 -14.58 -5.42
C ALA A 130 -12.48 -13.14 -4.91
N ALA A 131 -11.64 -12.25 -5.45
CA ALA A 131 -11.68 -10.82 -5.14
C ALA A 131 -13.00 -10.18 -5.60
N HIS A 132 -13.50 -10.55 -6.78
CA HIS A 132 -14.81 -10.10 -7.27
C HIS A 132 -15.98 -10.59 -6.41
N ASP A 133 -15.88 -11.77 -5.83
CA ASP A 133 -16.88 -12.36 -4.93
C ASP A 133 -16.81 -11.80 -3.50
N THR A 134 -15.75 -11.06 -3.16
CA THR A 134 -15.51 -10.47 -1.84
C THR A 134 -15.86 -8.97 -1.85
N PRO A 135 -17.05 -8.57 -1.36
CA PRO A 135 -17.56 -7.21 -1.55
C PRO A 135 -16.69 -6.13 -0.89
N ASP A 136 -16.07 -6.45 0.24
CA ASP A 136 -15.20 -5.56 1.01
C ASP A 136 -13.83 -5.36 0.37
N ASP A 137 -13.42 -6.23 -0.55
CA ASP A 137 -12.22 -6.05 -1.38
C ASP A 137 -12.55 -5.28 -2.67
N ILE A 138 -13.54 -5.75 -3.43
CA ILE A 138 -13.86 -5.20 -4.76
C ILE A 138 -14.33 -3.73 -4.69
N VAL A 139 -14.92 -3.30 -3.57
CA VAL A 139 -15.32 -1.90 -3.39
C VAL A 139 -14.11 -0.95 -3.42
N PHE A 140 -12.93 -1.38 -2.97
CA PHE A 140 -11.71 -0.55 -3.01
C PHE A 140 -11.12 -0.47 -4.41
N ASP A 141 -11.15 -1.57 -5.17
CA ASP A 141 -10.74 -1.57 -6.57
C ASP A 141 -11.64 -0.66 -7.41
N ARG A 142 -12.96 -0.73 -7.21
CA ARG A 142 -13.91 0.19 -7.86
C ARG A 142 -13.72 1.63 -7.42
N PHE A 143 -13.34 1.85 -6.17
CA PHE A 143 -13.03 3.17 -5.64
C PHE A 143 -11.79 3.77 -6.30
N THR A 144 -10.66 3.04 -6.37
CA THR A 144 -9.42 3.52 -6.98
C THR A 144 -9.60 3.75 -8.49
N GLU A 145 -10.30 2.85 -9.18
CA GLU A 145 -10.63 2.96 -10.61
C GLU A 145 -11.50 4.20 -10.89
N THR A 146 -12.47 4.47 -10.02
CA THR A 146 -13.33 5.66 -10.15
C THR A 146 -12.56 6.95 -9.83
N ALA A 147 -11.75 6.94 -8.77
CA ALA A 147 -10.98 8.09 -8.30
C ALA A 147 -9.90 8.52 -9.29
N PHE A 148 -9.27 7.57 -9.98
CA PHE A 148 -8.18 7.80 -10.94
C PHE A 148 -8.54 7.24 -12.32
N ARG A 149 -9.75 7.54 -12.78
CA ARG A 149 -10.28 7.01 -14.05
C ARG A 149 -9.28 7.20 -15.21
N HIS A 150 -9.11 6.12 -15.98
CA HIS A 150 -8.19 6.04 -17.13
C HIS A 150 -6.70 6.22 -16.80
N GLN A 151 -6.28 6.00 -15.55
CA GLN A 151 -4.87 6.07 -15.14
C GLN A 151 -4.42 4.75 -14.50
N THR A 152 -3.14 4.41 -14.67
CA THR A 152 -2.56 3.14 -14.16
C THR A 152 -2.63 3.03 -12.63
N ILE A 153 -2.56 4.16 -11.91
CA ILE A 153 -2.65 4.19 -10.44
C ILE A 153 -4.02 3.74 -9.90
N GLY A 154 -5.08 3.87 -10.71
CA GLY A 154 -6.44 3.46 -10.35
C GLY A 154 -6.77 2.02 -10.72
N ARG A 155 -5.86 1.29 -11.37
CA ARG A 155 -6.12 -0.08 -11.81
C ARG A 155 -5.98 -1.06 -10.65
N SER A 156 -6.80 -2.12 -10.66
CA SER A 156 -6.59 -3.28 -9.80
C SER A 156 -5.22 -3.89 -10.07
N ILE A 157 -4.54 -4.33 -9.00
CA ILE A 157 -3.21 -4.96 -9.09
C ILE A 157 -3.29 -6.30 -9.83
N LEU A 158 -4.42 -7.00 -9.73
CA LEU A 158 -4.60 -8.36 -10.27
C LEU A 158 -4.66 -8.41 -11.80
N GLY A 159 -4.94 -7.29 -12.46
CA GLY A 159 -5.17 -7.25 -13.90
C GLY A 159 -6.61 -7.51 -14.30
N THR A 160 -6.79 -7.95 -15.54
CA THR A 160 -8.08 -8.44 -16.06
C THR A 160 -7.92 -9.88 -16.55
N PRO A 161 -9.00 -10.67 -16.59
CA PRO A 161 -8.94 -12.01 -17.16
C PRO A 161 -8.36 -12.04 -18.58
N GLU A 162 -8.63 -11.01 -19.38
CA GLU A 162 -8.17 -10.89 -20.76
C GLU A 162 -6.66 -10.64 -20.83
N THR A 163 -6.14 -9.67 -20.07
CA THR A 163 -4.71 -9.33 -20.07
C THR A 163 -3.88 -10.46 -19.47
N VAL A 164 -4.31 -11.02 -18.34
CA VAL A 164 -3.60 -12.11 -17.65
C VAL A 164 -3.40 -13.31 -18.57
N LYS A 165 -4.46 -13.74 -19.29
CA LYS A 165 -4.38 -14.86 -20.26
C LYS A 165 -3.50 -14.57 -21.47
N SER A 166 -3.29 -13.29 -21.80
CA SER A 166 -2.53 -12.89 -22.98
C SER A 166 -1.02 -12.85 -22.73
N PHE A 167 -0.59 -12.83 -21.47
CA PHE A 167 0.81 -12.66 -21.12
C PHE A 167 1.66 -13.87 -21.53
N THR A 168 2.88 -13.55 -21.93
CA THR A 168 3.89 -14.52 -22.38
C THR A 168 5.16 -14.39 -21.56
N SER A 169 5.94 -15.47 -21.49
CA SER A 169 7.27 -15.49 -20.85
C SER A 169 8.17 -14.33 -21.32
N LYS A 170 8.14 -14.03 -22.63
CA LYS A 170 8.87 -12.89 -23.21
C LYS A 170 8.44 -11.55 -22.60
N GLN A 171 7.14 -11.32 -22.39
CA GLN A 171 6.66 -10.06 -21.81
C GLN A 171 7.07 -9.91 -20.33
N LEU A 172 7.14 -11.00 -19.57
CA LEU A 172 7.66 -10.99 -18.20
C LEU A 172 9.14 -10.58 -18.17
N HIS A 173 9.96 -11.16 -19.07
CA HIS A 173 11.35 -10.74 -19.23
C HIS A 173 11.47 -9.28 -19.67
N ASP A 174 10.68 -8.84 -20.66
CA ASP A 174 10.68 -7.45 -21.14
C ASP A 174 10.29 -6.47 -20.02
N PHE A 175 9.35 -6.85 -19.15
CA PHE A 175 8.95 -6.06 -17.98
C PHE A 175 10.09 -5.95 -16.95
N ILE A 176 10.74 -7.06 -16.60
CA ILE A 176 11.91 -7.06 -15.70
C ILE A 176 13.03 -6.18 -16.27
N GLU A 177 13.42 -6.38 -17.53
CA GLU A 177 14.51 -5.60 -18.16
C GLU A 177 14.21 -4.10 -18.15
N ARG A 178 12.94 -3.73 -18.28
CA ARG A 178 12.52 -2.33 -18.25
C ARG A 178 12.45 -1.75 -16.83
N GLN A 179 11.94 -2.49 -15.86
CA GLN A 179 11.59 -1.95 -14.54
C GLN A 179 12.62 -2.22 -13.44
N TYR A 180 13.40 -3.30 -13.55
CA TYR A 180 14.29 -3.76 -12.49
C TYR A 180 15.72 -3.31 -12.80
N GLY A 181 16.20 -2.31 -12.08
CA GLY A 181 17.59 -1.87 -12.12
C GLY A 181 18.06 -1.57 -10.71
N ALA A 182 19.35 -1.78 -10.44
CA ALA A 182 19.94 -1.62 -9.11
C ALA A 182 19.61 -0.27 -8.47
N GLU A 183 19.61 0.82 -9.25
CA GLU A 183 19.26 2.17 -8.77
C GLU A 183 17.83 2.35 -8.26
N ARG A 184 16.93 1.40 -8.59
CA ARG A 184 15.51 1.36 -8.19
C ARG A 184 15.24 0.32 -7.11
N MET A 185 16.28 -0.32 -6.57
CA MET A 185 16.16 -1.44 -5.64
C MET A 185 16.83 -1.12 -4.31
N VAL A 186 16.23 -1.63 -3.24
CA VAL A 186 16.79 -1.62 -1.89
C VAL A 186 16.82 -3.04 -1.38
N ILE A 187 18.00 -3.52 -0.98
CA ILE A 187 18.14 -4.77 -0.22
C ILE A 187 18.22 -4.39 1.25
N VAL A 188 17.35 -4.96 2.07
CA VAL A 188 17.28 -4.65 3.50
C VAL A 188 17.37 -5.91 4.34
N GLY A 189 18.01 -5.83 5.51
CA GLY A 189 17.99 -6.88 6.53
C GLY A 189 17.79 -6.31 7.93
N ALA A 190 16.89 -6.88 8.72
CA ALA A 190 16.67 -6.51 10.11
C ALA A 190 16.67 -7.76 11.00
N GLY A 191 17.46 -7.74 12.07
CA GLY A 191 17.68 -8.92 12.92
C GLY A 191 19.12 -9.02 13.43
N ASP A 192 19.56 -10.21 13.76
CA ASP A 192 20.96 -10.46 14.12
C ASP A 192 21.83 -10.53 12.86
N ILE A 193 22.20 -9.33 12.40
CA ILE A 193 22.93 -9.13 11.15
C ILE A 193 24.01 -8.07 11.33
N LYS A 194 25.20 -8.32 10.75
CA LYS A 194 26.30 -7.34 10.70
C LYS A 194 26.32 -6.67 9.33
N HIS A 195 26.26 -5.34 9.30
CA HIS A 195 26.15 -4.56 8.06
C HIS A 195 27.22 -4.93 7.03
N ASP A 196 28.50 -4.87 7.40
CA ASP A 196 29.62 -5.15 6.49
C ASP A 196 29.63 -6.59 5.93
N ASN A 197 29.08 -7.55 6.68
CA ASN A 197 28.96 -8.93 6.18
C ASN A 197 27.83 -9.03 5.17
N PHE A 198 26.67 -8.42 5.47
CA PHE A 198 25.53 -8.41 4.59
C PHE A 198 25.81 -7.67 3.28
N VAL A 199 26.45 -6.49 3.35
CA VAL A 199 26.86 -5.72 2.16
C VAL A 199 27.76 -6.56 1.27
N ARG A 200 28.74 -7.28 1.83
CA ARG A 200 29.64 -8.15 1.06
C ARG A 200 28.92 -9.31 0.38
N GLU A 201 27.96 -9.94 1.06
CA GLU A 201 27.19 -11.03 0.44
C GLU A 201 26.27 -10.50 -0.66
N VAL A 202 25.60 -9.36 -0.43
CA VAL A 202 24.77 -8.71 -1.45
C VAL A 202 25.62 -8.26 -2.64
N GLU A 203 26.80 -7.69 -2.41
CA GLU A 203 27.71 -7.27 -3.49
C GLU A 203 28.22 -8.45 -4.31
N LYS A 204 28.53 -9.57 -3.64
CA LYS A 204 28.93 -10.81 -4.33
C LYS A 204 27.85 -11.32 -5.27
N GLN A 205 26.58 -11.27 -4.87
CA GLN A 205 25.47 -11.85 -5.65
C GLN A 205 24.82 -10.87 -6.64
N LEU A 206 24.74 -9.58 -6.28
CA LEU A 206 24.01 -8.54 -7.02
C LEU A 206 24.91 -7.36 -7.46
N GLY A 207 26.22 -7.40 -7.21
CA GLY A 207 27.14 -6.34 -7.68
C GLY A 207 27.25 -6.28 -9.20
N GLY A 208 27.03 -7.41 -9.89
CA GLY A 208 26.93 -7.49 -11.35
C GLY A 208 25.56 -7.14 -11.93
N PHE A 209 24.55 -6.90 -11.08
CA PHE A 209 23.20 -6.58 -11.55
C PHE A 209 23.18 -5.28 -12.35
N ARG A 210 22.32 -5.21 -13.37
CA ARG A 210 22.21 -4.02 -14.23
C ARG A 210 21.99 -2.77 -13.40
N ALA A 211 22.83 -1.76 -13.63
CA ALA A 211 22.80 -0.54 -12.83
C ALA A 211 21.50 0.26 -13.01
N LYS A 212 21.05 0.38 -14.26
CA LYS A 212 19.91 1.20 -14.66
C LYS A 212 18.78 0.38 -15.25
N ALA A 213 17.56 0.80 -14.96
CA ALA A 213 16.36 0.30 -15.61
C ALA A 213 15.97 1.25 -16.75
N ASN A 214 15.39 0.74 -17.83
CA ASN A 214 14.82 1.57 -18.91
C ASN A 214 13.40 2.06 -18.58
N SER A 215 13.14 2.33 -17.30
CA SER A 215 11.83 2.70 -16.77
C SER A 215 11.54 4.17 -17.05
N THR A 216 10.34 4.45 -17.55
CA THR A 216 9.83 5.82 -17.67
C THR A 216 9.15 6.23 -16.37
N MET A 217 9.30 7.50 -15.98
CA MET A 217 8.54 8.04 -14.86
C MET A 217 7.03 7.91 -15.16
N PRO A 218 6.23 7.37 -14.21
CA PRO A 218 4.78 7.37 -14.36
C PRO A 218 4.24 8.77 -14.58
N GLN A 219 3.12 8.88 -15.27
CA GLN A 219 2.40 10.14 -15.36
C GLN A 219 1.93 10.58 -13.98
N TYR A 220 1.91 11.89 -13.75
CA TYR A 220 1.38 12.46 -12.52
C TYR A 220 -0.09 12.08 -12.36
N ALA A 221 -0.43 11.54 -11.20
CA ALA A 221 -1.78 11.13 -10.90
C ALA A 221 -2.71 12.35 -10.80
N GLN A 222 -3.90 12.23 -11.36
CA GLN A 222 -4.96 13.21 -11.30
C GLN A 222 -6.17 12.59 -10.62
N TYR A 223 -6.47 13.02 -9.41
CA TYR A 223 -7.71 12.62 -8.74
C TYR A 223 -8.90 13.29 -9.41
N VAL A 224 -9.81 12.52 -10.01
CA VAL A 224 -10.95 13.04 -10.78
C VAL A 224 -12.28 12.99 -10.02
N GLY A 225 -12.36 12.23 -8.93
CA GLY A 225 -13.61 11.97 -8.23
C GLY A 225 -14.59 11.10 -9.04
N GLY A 226 -15.75 10.78 -8.48
CA GLY A 226 -16.82 10.12 -9.23
C GLY A 226 -17.79 9.33 -8.38
N ASP A 227 -18.70 8.63 -9.06
CA ASP A 227 -19.72 7.77 -8.46
C ASP A 227 -19.70 6.42 -9.16
N PHE A 228 -19.62 5.35 -8.38
CA PHE A 228 -19.79 3.97 -8.85
C PHE A 228 -20.71 3.22 -7.90
N ARG A 229 -21.72 2.55 -8.45
CA ARG A 229 -22.70 1.81 -7.67
C ARG A 229 -22.99 0.49 -8.36
N GLU A 230 -22.88 -0.59 -7.61
CA GLU A 230 -23.18 -1.93 -8.08
C GLU A 230 -24.19 -2.58 -7.14
N ASP A 231 -25.41 -2.71 -7.63
CA ASP A 231 -26.47 -3.38 -6.89
C ASP A 231 -26.26 -4.89 -6.96
N ARG A 232 -26.08 -5.51 -5.79
CA ARG A 232 -25.94 -6.96 -5.63
C ARG A 232 -26.82 -7.46 -4.49
N ASP A 233 -27.37 -8.65 -4.65
CA ASP A 233 -28.14 -9.33 -3.61
C ASP A 233 -27.20 -9.90 -2.54
N LEU A 234 -26.80 -9.03 -1.61
CA LEU A 234 -25.88 -9.31 -0.50
C LEU A 234 -26.53 -8.89 0.83
N MET A 235 -26.04 -9.44 1.94
CA MET A 235 -26.56 -9.10 3.27
C MET A 235 -26.23 -7.66 3.68
N ASP A 236 -25.07 -7.16 3.25
CA ASP A 236 -24.58 -5.82 3.55
C ASP A 236 -24.10 -5.08 2.29
N ALA A 237 -24.17 -3.76 2.39
CA ALA A 237 -23.62 -2.82 1.43
C ALA A 237 -22.27 -2.32 1.94
N GLN A 238 -21.26 -2.45 1.09
CA GLN A 238 -19.92 -1.89 1.29
C GLN A 238 -19.87 -0.52 0.64
N ILE A 239 -19.59 0.52 1.43
CA ILE A 239 -19.60 1.91 0.96
C ILE A 239 -18.25 2.54 1.29
N VAL A 240 -17.63 3.15 0.27
CA VAL A 240 -16.43 3.97 0.40
C VAL A 240 -16.75 5.39 -0.05
N LEU A 241 -16.57 6.35 0.85
CA LEU A 241 -16.56 7.78 0.55
C LEU A 241 -15.14 8.29 0.74
N GLY A 242 -14.53 8.82 -0.31
CA GLY A 242 -13.16 9.31 -0.23
C GLY A 242 -12.87 10.54 -1.06
N PHE A 243 -11.66 11.06 -0.88
CA PHE A 243 -11.17 12.34 -1.36
C PHE A 243 -9.71 12.20 -1.79
N GLU A 244 -9.20 13.19 -2.53
CA GLU A 244 -7.78 13.27 -2.82
C GLU A 244 -6.98 13.48 -1.53
N GLY A 245 -6.18 12.48 -1.17
CA GLY A 245 -5.31 12.50 0.00
C GLY A 245 -3.98 13.22 -0.24
N ARG A 246 -3.03 13.00 0.67
CA ARG A 246 -1.68 13.58 0.61
C ARG A 246 -0.61 12.56 0.23
N ALA A 247 0.29 12.96 -0.65
CA ALA A 247 1.47 12.18 -1.04
C ALA A 247 2.47 12.01 0.10
N TYR A 248 3.38 11.04 0.02
CA TYR A 248 4.34 10.76 1.10
C TYR A 248 5.26 11.93 1.46
N HIS A 249 5.65 12.72 0.47
CA HIS A 249 6.68 13.75 0.61
C HIS A 249 6.15 15.11 1.05
N VAL A 250 4.83 15.29 1.11
CA VAL A 250 4.22 16.58 1.48
C VAL A 250 4.04 16.68 2.99
N ARG A 251 4.12 17.92 3.50
CA ARG A 251 4.06 18.22 4.94
C ARG A 251 2.80 17.66 5.63
N ASP A 252 1.69 17.57 4.91
CA ASP A 252 0.39 17.15 5.41
C ASP A 252 0.16 15.62 5.40
N PHE A 253 1.15 14.80 4.99
CA PHE A 253 1.05 13.34 5.04
C PHE A 253 0.73 12.81 6.45
N TYR A 254 1.57 13.12 7.44
CA TYR A 254 1.37 12.66 8.83
C TYR A 254 0.15 13.30 9.48
N ALA A 255 -0.20 14.53 9.08
CA ALA A 255 -1.43 15.17 9.52
C ALA A 255 -2.66 14.39 9.01
N SER A 256 -2.63 13.90 7.77
CA SER A 256 -3.69 13.06 7.19
C SER A 256 -3.80 11.71 7.90
N GLN A 257 -2.68 11.08 8.25
CA GLN A 257 -2.69 9.84 9.05
C GLN A 257 -3.27 10.04 10.47
N VAL A 258 -2.95 11.15 11.12
CA VAL A 258 -3.54 11.47 12.43
C VAL A 258 -5.03 11.81 12.30
N LEU A 259 -5.42 12.49 11.23
CA LEU A 259 -6.83 12.79 10.94
C LEU A 259 -7.66 11.52 10.73
N SER A 260 -7.14 10.51 10.01
CA SER A 260 -7.83 9.23 9.84
C SER A 260 -8.00 8.50 11.18
N MET A 261 -7.01 8.59 12.09
CA MET A 261 -7.14 8.03 13.44
C MET A 261 -8.21 8.72 14.28
N ILE A 262 -8.32 10.05 14.21
CA ILE A 262 -9.35 10.82 14.91
C ILE A 262 -10.75 10.44 14.41
N LEU A 263 -10.90 10.32 13.08
CA LEU A 263 -12.19 10.04 12.45
C LEU A 263 -12.62 8.58 12.61
N GLY A 264 -11.72 7.62 12.40
CA GLY A 264 -12.07 6.19 12.32
C GLY A 264 -11.00 5.21 12.80
N GLY A 265 -10.03 5.63 13.62
CA GLY A 265 -8.89 4.79 14.05
C GLY A 265 -9.16 3.80 15.20
N GLY A 266 -10.40 3.72 15.70
CA GLY A 266 -10.75 2.82 16.79
C GLY A 266 -12.08 3.15 17.45
N MET A 267 -12.41 2.45 18.53
CA MET A 267 -13.76 2.52 19.13
C MET A 267 -14.12 3.90 19.69
N SER A 268 -13.15 4.71 20.06
CA SER A 268 -13.35 6.09 20.56
C SER A 268 -13.26 7.17 19.48
N SER A 269 -13.12 6.79 18.21
CA SER A 269 -13.12 7.71 17.08
C SER A 269 -14.52 8.24 16.77
N ARG A 270 -14.60 9.40 16.09
CA ARG A 270 -15.88 10.07 15.82
C ARG A 270 -16.87 9.17 15.09
N LEU A 271 -16.44 8.58 13.97
CA LEU A 271 -17.29 7.75 13.12
C LEU A 271 -17.75 6.50 13.87
N PHE A 272 -16.86 5.86 14.63
CA PHE A 272 -17.27 4.70 15.44
C PHE A 272 -18.33 5.08 16.46
N GLN A 273 -18.13 6.18 17.20
CA GLN A 273 -19.10 6.61 18.22
C GLN A 273 -20.44 7.06 17.61
N GLU A 274 -20.41 7.86 16.55
CA GLU A 274 -21.62 8.47 16.00
C GLU A 274 -22.39 7.53 15.08
N VAL A 275 -21.70 6.76 14.23
CA VAL A 275 -22.32 5.87 13.25
C VAL A 275 -22.67 4.53 13.89
N ARG A 276 -21.71 3.90 14.60
CA ARG A 276 -21.87 2.55 15.14
C ARG A 276 -22.47 2.56 16.54
N GLU A 277 -21.86 3.24 17.51
CA GLU A 277 -22.27 3.12 18.92
C GLU A 277 -23.62 3.81 19.21
N LYS A 278 -23.79 5.07 18.79
CA LYS A 278 -24.99 5.86 19.09
C LYS A 278 -26.19 5.52 18.20
N ARG A 279 -25.93 5.19 16.93
CA ARG A 279 -27.00 5.01 15.93
C ARG A 279 -27.14 3.58 15.41
N GLY A 280 -26.17 2.70 15.65
CA GLY A 280 -26.24 1.30 15.21
C GLY A 280 -26.30 1.11 13.70
N LEU A 281 -25.79 2.05 12.90
CA LEU A 281 -26.01 2.07 11.45
C LEU A 281 -25.09 1.11 10.67
N CYS A 282 -23.99 0.65 11.25
CA CYS A 282 -22.99 -0.15 10.53
C CYS A 282 -22.34 -1.22 11.40
N TYR A 283 -21.85 -2.29 10.78
CA TYR A 283 -21.07 -3.33 11.44
C TYR A 283 -19.60 -2.91 11.58
N SER A 284 -19.06 -2.31 10.53
CA SER A 284 -17.71 -1.77 10.47
C SER A 284 -17.76 -0.33 9.94
N VAL A 285 -16.90 0.51 10.51
CA VAL A 285 -16.62 1.85 10.00
C VAL A 285 -15.21 2.24 10.41
N TYR A 286 -14.42 2.70 9.47
CA TYR A 286 -13.07 3.21 9.72
C TYR A 286 -12.67 4.23 8.67
N ALA A 287 -11.65 5.02 8.99
CA ALA A 287 -11.06 5.98 8.07
C ALA A 287 -9.62 5.57 7.77
N PHE A 288 -9.15 5.86 6.58
CA PHE A 288 -7.83 5.49 6.11
C PHE A 288 -7.20 6.61 5.28
N HIS A 289 -5.88 6.62 5.26
CA HIS A 289 -5.09 7.47 4.39
C HIS A 289 -3.99 6.64 3.72
N TRP A 290 -4.04 6.56 2.40
CA TRP A 290 -3.02 5.92 1.57
C TRP A 290 -2.23 7.00 0.85
N GLY A 291 -0.93 7.08 1.11
CA GLY A 291 -0.04 7.93 0.33
C GLY A 291 0.45 7.20 -0.91
N PHE A 292 0.70 7.96 -1.97
CA PHE A 292 1.48 7.54 -3.12
C PHE A 292 2.62 8.53 -3.33
N SER A 293 3.46 8.28 -4.34
CA SER A 293 4.63 9.09 -4.62
C SER A 293 4.29 10.57 -4.90
N ASP A 294 3.15 10.86 -5.54
CA ASP A 294 2.74 12.19 -5.99
C ASP A 294 1.28 12.58 -5.66
N THR A 295 0.45 11.65 -5.17
CA THR A 295 -0.92 11.91 -4.70
C THR A 295 -1.23 11.04 -3.48
N GLY A 296 -2.48 11.02 -3.02
CA GLY A 296 -2.95 10.07 -2.02
C GLY A 296 -4.45 9.84 -2.11
N ILE A 297 -4.95 8.94 -1.27
CA ILE A 297 -6.37 8.72 -1.02
C ILE A 297 -6.61 8.96 0.47
N PHE A 298 -7.65 9.72 0.80
CA PHE A 298 -8.23 9.71 2.13
C PHE A 298 -9.67 9.20 2.01
N GLY A 299 -10.06 8.22 2.81
CA GLY A 299 -11.39 7.64 2.70
C GLY A 299 -11.98 7.17 4.02
N VAL A 300 -13.28 6.98 3.99
CA VAL A 300 -14.09 6.32 5.01
C VAL A 300 -14.72 5.10 4.35
N HIS A 301 -14.49 3.93 4.93
CA HIS A 301 -15.21 2.71 4.60
C HIS A 301 -16.25 2.42 5.67
N ALA A 302 -17.41 1.94 5.26
CA ALA A 302 -18.44 1.43 6.16
C ALA A 302 -19.22 0.28 5.51
N ALA A 303 -19.52 -0.74 6.31
CA ALA A 303 -20.40 -1.85 5.94
C ALA A 303 -21.73 -1.78 6.70
N THR A 304 -22.86 -1.78 5.99
CA THR A 304 -24.19 -1.57 6.57
C THR A 304 -25.27 -2.45 5.93
N GLY A 305 -26.35 -2.73 6.66
CA GLY A 305 -27.51 -3.41 6.09
C GLY A 305 -28.35 -2.48 5.20
N GLN A 306 -29.12 -3.06 4.28
CA GLN A 306 -29.98 -2.34 3.31
C GLN A 306 -30.89 -1.27 3.95
N SER A 307 -31.40 -1.51 5.16
CA SER A 307 -32.30 -0.60 5.88
C SER A 307 -31.66 0.73 6.27
N ASP A 308 -30.34 0.77 6.39
CA ASP A 308 -29.61 1.90 6.99
C ASP A 308 -28.71 2.64 6.00
N VAL A 309 -28.53 2.11 4.78
CA VAL A 309 -27.80 2.72 3.65
C VAL A 309 -28.17 4.20 3.45
N ALA A 310 -29.48 4.51 3.41
CA ALA A 310 -29.97 5.88 3.19
C ALA A 310 -29.58 6.86 4.32
N LYS A 311 -29.36 6.38 5.54
CA LYS A 311 -29.03 7.19 6.72
C LYS A 311 -27.53 7.29 6.96
N LEU A 312 -26.76 6.29 6.53
CA LEU A 312 -25.34 6.16 6.81
C LEU A 312 -24.52 7.34 6.27
N VAL A 313 -24.58 7.57 4.95
CA VAL A 313 -23.74 8.58 4.28
C VAL A 313 -23.97 10.00 4.80
N PRO A 314 -25.21 10.46 5.04
CA PRO A 314 -25.44 11.75 5.69
C PRO A 314 -24.74 11.91 7.05
N VAL A 315 -24.74 10.86 7.89
CA VAL A 315 -24.07 10.90 9.20
C VAL A 315 -22.55 10.94 9.04
N ILE A 316 -21.99 10.20 8.07
CA ILE A 316 -20.55 10.27 7.77
C ILE A 316 -20.19 11.71 7.34
N ILE A 317 -20.93 12.30 6.40
CA ILE A 317 -20.69 13.66 5.91
C ILE A 317 -20.73 14.69 7.04
N ASP A 318 -21.74 14.61 7.91
CA ASP A 318 -21.89 15.49 9.08
C ASP A 318 -20.65 15.42 10.00
N GLU A 319 -20.13 14.23 10.28
CA GLU A 319 -18.91 14.06 11.08
C GLU A 319 -17.64 14.57 10.39
N LEU A 320 -17.54 14.42 9.07
CA LEU A 320 -16.43 14.99 8.29
C LEU A 320 -16.47 16.53 8.31
N GLN A 321 -17.67 17.12 8.20
CA GLN A 321 -17.85 18.57 8.27
C GLN A 321 -17.53 19.12 9.66
N LYS A 322 -18.02 18.48 10.73
CA LYS A 322 -17.66 18.84 12.10
C LYS A 322 -16.16 18.77 12.36
N ALA A 323 -15.44 17.84 11.73
CA ALA A 323 -13.98 17.80 11.82
C ALA A 323 -13.31 18.98 11.10
N GLY A 324 -13.93 19.51 10.04
CA GLY A 324 -13.53 20.76 9.39
C GLY A 324 -13.85 22.03 10.19
N GLU A 325 -14.79 21.96 11.14
CA GLU A 325 -15.12 23.07 12.03
C GLU A 325 -14.28 23.08 13.30
N ASN A 326 -14.09 21.91 13.92
CA ASN A 326 -13.39 21.80 15.18
C ASN A 326 -12.85 20.39 15.41
N ILE A 327 -11.61 20.29 15.87
CA ILE A 327 -10.99 19.07 16.41
C ILE A 327 -10.58 19.36 17.84
N LEU A 328 -10.95 18.47 18.75
CA LEU A 328 -10.66 18.65 20.17
C LEU A 328 -9.23 18.21 20.49
N GLN A 329 -8.61 18.88 21.45
CA GLN A 329 -7.26 18.56 21.90
C GLN A 329 -7.15 17.09 22.39
N GLU A 330 -8.19 16.60 23.08
CA GLU A 330 -8.26 15.21 23.57
C GLU A 330 -8.26 14.18 22.42
N GLU A 331 -8.83 14.52 21.26
CA GLU A 331 -8.84 13.66 20.09
C GLU A 331 -7.45 13.58 19.46
N LEU A 332 -6.79 14.72 19.34
CA LEU A 332 -5.40 14.79 18.87
C LEU A 332 -4.46 14.03 19.80
N ASP A 333 -4.57 14.22 21.12
CA ASP A 333 -3.71 13.56 22.08
C ASP A 333 -3.92 12.04 22.10
N ARG A 334 -5.17 11.60 21.94
CA ARG A 334 -5.49 10.17 21.77
C ARG A 334 -4.90 9.61 20.48
N ALA A 335 -5.08 10.28 19.35
CA ALA A 335 -4.54 9.84 18.07
C ALA A 335 -3.00 9.80 18.09
N ARG A 336 -2.34 10.76 18.75
CA ARG A 336 -0.89 10.73 18.99
C ARG A 336 -0.46 9.53 19.83
N ALA A 337 -1.18 9.25 20.92
CA ALA A 337 -0.89 8.11 21.76
C ALA A 337 -1.03 6.79 20.97
N GLN A 338 -2.08 6.65 20.17
CA GLN A 338 -2.31 5.50 19.28
C GLN A 338 -1.20 5.37 18.23
N TYR A 339 -0.87 6.45 17.53
CA TYR A 339 0.20 6.44 16.52
C TYR A 339 1.54 6.06 17.15
N ARG A 340 1.89 6.67 18.29
CA ARG A 340 3.13 6.36 19.02
C ARG A 340 3.18 4.89 19.45
N ALA A 341 2.09 4.39 20.03
CA ALA A 341 2.00 2.99 20.44
C ALA A 341 2.17 2.06 19.24
N GLY A 342 1.47 2.33 18.13
CA GLY A 342 1.59 1.56 16.89
C GLY A 342 3.01 1.57 16.31
N LEU A 343 3.71 2.71 16.33
CA LEU A 343 5.09 2.80 15.87
C LEU A 343 6.06 1.99 16.74
N ILE A 344 5.85 1.96 18.06
CA ILE A 344 6.69 1.20 18.99
C ILE A 344 6.40 -0.30 18.86
N MET A 345 5.13 -0.70 18.88
CA MET A 345 4.71 -2.10 18.80
C MET A 345 5.05 -2.72 17.44
N SER A 346 4.85 -1.99 16.33
CA SER A 346 5.25 -2.50 15.01
C SER A 346 6.76 -2.71 14.90
N ALA A 347 7.57 -1.95 15.65
CA ALA A 347 9.00 -2.17 15.72
C ALA A 347 9.38 -3.45 16.49
N GLU A 348 8.47 -4.17 17.15
CA GLU A 348 8.81 -5.47 17.74
C GLU A 348 9.04 -6.55 16.67
N SER A 349 8.52 -6.34 15.45
CA SER A 349 8.70 -7.25 14.30
C SER A 349 9.86 -6.82 13.40
N PRO A 350 10.89 -7.69 13.20
CA PRO A 350 11.98 -7.42 12.26
C PRO A 350 11.50 -7.23 10.81
N ALA A 351 10.51 -8.02 10.39
CA ALA A 351 9.92 -7.91 9.05
C ALA A 351 9.25 -6.53 8.85
N SER A 352 8.52 -6.04 9.85
CA SER A 352 7.92 -4.70 9.82
C SER A 352 8.99 -3.60 9.76
N ARG A 353 10.11 -3.75 10.49
CA ARG A 353 11.24 -2.82 10.42
C ARG A 353 11.90 -2.81 9.04
N ALA A 354 12.20 -3.99 8.49
CA ALA A 354 12.80 -4.12 7.17
C ALA A 354 11.92 -3.47 6.09
N SER A 355 10.63 -3.80 6.08
CA SER A 355 9.65 -3.21 5.15
C SER A 355 9.56 -1.68 5.30
N GLN A 356 9.55 -1.16 6.52
CA GLN A 356 9.55 0.29 6.77
C GLN A 356 10.83 0.98 6.27
N ILE A 357 12.01 0.41 6.54
CA ILE A 357 13.31 0.94 6.10
C ILE A 357 13.35 0.99 4.57
N ALA A 358 12.98 -0.10 3.91
CA ALA A 358 12.97 -0.18 2.45
C ALA A 358 12.05 0.88 1.83
N ARG A 359 10.81 0.99 2.32
CA ARG A 359 9.86 2.00 1.85
C ARG A 359 10.36 3.43 2.06
N GLN A 360 10.98 3.73 3.22
CA GLN A 360 11.56 5.05 3.47
C GLN A 360 12.73 5.36 2.54
N LEU A 361 13.61 4.38 2.26
CA LEU A 361 14.70 4.55 1.31
C LEU A 361 14.20 4.77 -0.12
N LEU A 362 13.19 4.02 -0.56
CA LEU A 362 12.60 4.18 -1.90
C LEU A 362 11.88 5.52 -2.11
N LEU A 363 11.27 6.05 -1.05
CA LEU A 363 10.48 7.30 -1.10
C LEU A 363 11.33 8.54 -0.80
N PHE A 364 12.17 8.50 0.23
CA PHE A 364 12.90 9.66 0.76
C PHE A 364 14.40 9.60 0.51
N GLY A 365 14.94 8.48 0.02
CA GLY A 365 16.38 8.28 -0.16
C GLY A 365 17.16 8.14 1.15
N ARG A 366 16.46 8.07 2.29
CA ARG A 366 17.06 7.90 3.62
C ARG A 366 16.08 7.23 4.59
N PRO A 367 16.57 6.54 5.62
CA PRO A 367 15.74 6.19 6.77
C PRO A 367 15.31 7.46 7.52
N ILE A 368 14.11 7.42 8.11
CA ILE A 368 13.57 8.46 8.98
C ILE A 368 13.66 7.96 10.42
N ALA A 369 14.36 8.71 11.26
CA ALA A 369 14.52 8.38 12.67
C ALA A 369 13.16 8.41 13.39
N LYS A 370 12.99 7.56 14.41
CA LYS A 370 11.76 7.53 15.21
C LYS A 370 11.55 8.87 15.92
N GLU A 371 12.62 9.49 16.38
CA GLU A 371 12.62 10.81 17.01
C GLU A 371 12.08 11.88 16.06
N GLU A 372 12.51 11.86 14.80
CA GLU A 372 12.01 12.78 13.76
C GLU A 372 10.50 12.57 13.51
N LEU A 373 10.03 11.31 13.49
CA LEU A 373 8.59 11.02 13.40
C LEU A 373 7.83 11.55 14.61
N MET A 374 8.37 11.35 15.82
CA MET A 374 7.76 11.84 17.06
C MET A 374 7.69 13.36 17.13
N GLU A 375 8.73 14.06 16.67
CA GLU A 375 8.75 15.53 16.55
C GLU A 375 7.69 16.02 15.56
N ARG A 376 7.57 15.37 14.40
CA ARG A 376 6.54 15.69 13.39
C ARG A 376 5.13 15.55 13.97
N LEU A 377 4.88 14.52 14.77
CA LEU A 377 3.59 14.30 15.46
C LEU A 377 3.34 15.34 16.56
N ALA A 378 4.37 15.67 17.35
CA ALA A 378 4.30 16.68 18.40
C ALA A 378 4.03 18.09 17.83
N ALA A 379 4.49 18.37 16.61
CA ALA A 379 4.26 19.64 15.93
C ALA A 379 2.85 19.79 15.31
N LEU A 380 2.02 18.75 15.31
CA LEU A 380 0.62 18.86 14.87
C LEU A 380 -0.18 19.71 15.86
N THR A 381 -1.16 20.46 15.37
CA THR A 381 -2.07 21.22 16.23
C THR A 381 -3.50 20.97 15.79
N VAL A 382 -4.45 21.21 16.68
CA VAL A 382 -5.87 21.06 16.34
C VAL A 382 -6.25 22.00 15.20
N GLU A 383 -5.74 23.23 15.18
CA GLU A 383 -6.01 24.21 14.11
C GLU A 383 -5.53 23.71 12.75
N ARG A 384 -4.35 23.07 12.71
CA ARG A 384 -3.81 22.49 11.48
C ARG A 384 -4.64 21.32 10.98
N LEU A 385 -5.12 20.46 11.88
CA LEU A 385 -5.96 19.33 11.51
C LEU A 385 -7.36 19.78 11.08
N THR A 386 -7.93 20.78 11.76
CA THR A 386 -9.21 21.39 11.40
C THR A 386 -9.13 22.04 10.02
N ASP A 387 -8.07 22.83 9.75
CA ASP A 387 -7.82 23.42 8.42
C ASP A 387 -7.65 22.34 7.34
N LEU A 388 -6.85 21.31 7.61
CA LEU A 388 -6.67 20.18 6.69
C LEU A 388 -8.00 19.49 6.40
N SER A 389 -8.78 19.18 7.43
CA SER A 389 -10.10 18.54 7.33
C SER A 389 -11.07 19.37 6.49
N SER A 390 -11.16 20.68 6.78
CA SER A 390 -11.99 21.62 6.02
C SER A 390 -11.61 21.64 4.53
N ARG A 391 -10.31 21.77 4.21
CA ARG A 391 -9.85 21.79 2.82
C ARG A 391 -10.05 20.46 2.12
N LEU A 392 -9.76 19.34 2.79
CA LEU A 392 -9.83 17.99 2.25
C LEU A 392 -11.27 17.63 1.87
N PHE A 393 -12.22 17.81 2.81
CA PHE A 393 -13.62 17.40 2.63
C PHE A 393 -14.46 18.39 1.81
N SER A 394 -13.89 19.54 1.44
CA SER A 394 -14.46 20.46 0.45
C SER A 394 -14.06 20.13 -0.99
N THR A 395 -13.24 19.10 -1.22
CA THR A 395 -12.86 18.67 -2.57
C THR A 395 -13.89 17.73 -3.18
N LYS A 396 -13.82 17.53 -4.50
CA LYS A 396 -14.69 16.58 -5.20
C LYS A 396 -14.44 15.16 -4.67
N PRO A 397 -15.44 14.47 -4.11
CA PRO A 397 -15.29 13.13 -3.57
C PRO A 397 -15.35 12.04 -4.65
N THR A 398 -14.94 10.85 -4.29
CA THR A 398 -15.34 9.59 -4.93
C THR A 398 -16.28 8.84 -3.99
N LEU A 399 -17.42 8.40 -4.52
CA LEU A 399 -18.34 7.48 -3.85
C LEU A 399 -18.32 6.15 -4.59
N THR A 400 -18.16 5.07 -3.85
CA THR A 400 -18.26 3.72 -4.38
C THR A 400 -19.10 2.87 -3.45
N ALA A 401 -20.06 2.12 -4.01
CA ALA A 401 -20.95 1.29 -3.23
C ALA A 401 -21.22 -0.05 -3.94
N VAL A 402 -21.11 -1.16 -3.21
CA VAL A 402 -21.38 -2.52 -3.70
C VAL A 402 -22.31 -3.24 -2.72
N GLY A 403 -23.37 -3.89 -3.20
CA GLY A 403 -24.37 -4.57 -2.37
C GLY A 403 -25.78 -3.98 -2.54
N PRO A 404 -26.69 -4.08 -1.56
CA PRO A 404 -28.07 -3.59 -1.68
C PRO A 404 -28.14 -2.05 -1.55
N VAL A 405 -27.67 -1.33 -2.58
CA VAL A 405 -27.37 0.12 -2.54
C VAL A 405 -28.47 0.98 -3.14
N GLY A 406 -29.60 0.40 -3.56
CA GLY A 406 -30.69 1.12 -4.25
C GLY A 406 -31.29 2.32 -3.48
N THR A 407 -31.16 2.38 -2.15
CA THR A 407 -31.65 3.50 -1.32
C THR A 407 -30.61 4.59 -1.08
N LEU A 408 -29.39 4.45 -1.61
CA LEU A 408 -28.32 5.41 -1.45
C LEU A 408 -28.65 6.73 -2.17
N ALA A 409 -28.46 7.86 -1.48
CA ALA A 409 -28.74 9.18 -2.03
C ALA A 409 -28.00 9.41 -3.36
N PRO A 410 -28.59 10.14 -4.33
CA PRO A 410 -27.91 10.50 -5.57
C PRO A 410 -26.59 11.24 -5.31
N TYR A 411 -25.60 11.03 -6.19
CA TYR A 411 -24.26 11.63 -6.02
C TYR A 411 -24.30 13.16 -5.91
N GLU A 412 -25.13 13.83 -6.72
CA GLU A 412 -25.33 15.29 -6.65
C GLU A 412 -25.83 15.76 -5.28
N ALA A 413 -26.74 15.01 -4.64
CA ALA A 413 -27.21 15.36 -3.31
C ALA A 413 -26.11 15.20 -2.23
N ILE A 414 -25.19 14.26 -2.44
CA ILE A 414 -24.00 14.07 -1.58
C ILE A 414 -23.01 15.22 -1.78
N LEU A 415 -22.80 15.66 -3.03
CA LEU A 415 -21.98 16.84 -3.35
C LEU A 415 -22.52 18.11 -2.71
N ASP A 416 -23.84 18.34 -2.82
CA ASP A 416 -24.52 19.49 -2.23
C ASP A 416 -24.37 19.48 -0.69
N SER A 417 -24.50 18.29 -0.10
CA SER A 417 -24.34 18.11 1.35
C SER A 417 -22.93 18.43 1.82
N LEU A 418 -21.89 18.02 1.08
CA LEU A 418 -20.49 18.31 1.40
C LEU A 418 -20.12 19.79 1.23
N SER A 419 -20.72 20.46 0.24
CA SER A 419 -20.35 21.84 -0.14
C SER A 419 -20.81 22.90 0.86
N GLY A 420 -21.84 22.61 1.67
CA GLY A 420 -22.40 23.55 2.65
C GLY A 420 -22.87 24.90 2.07
N PRO A 421 -23.54 25.75 2.85
CA PRO A 421 -23.80 27.13 2.45
C PRO A 421 -22.54 27.97 2.72
N GLN A 422 -21.77 28.27 1.66
CA GLN A 422 -20.55 29.11 1.61
C GLN A 422 -19.19 28.44 1.89
N THR A 423 -18.60 27.80 0.87
CA THR A 423 -17.14 27.70 0.77
C THR A 423 -16.68 28.00 -0.67
N THR A 424 -16.23 29.23 -0.90
CA THR A 424 -15.37 29.56 -2.05
C THR A 424 -14.15 28.64 -2.05
N ALA A 425 -14.01 27.83 -3.10
CA ALA A 425 -12.92 26.87 -3.29
C ALA A 425 -11.54 27.49 -2.99
N ARG A 426 -10.95 27.12 -1.84
CA ARG A 426 -9.55 27.43 -1.55
C ARG A 426 -8.70 26.34 -2.19
N LYS A 427 -7.92 26.71 -3.21
CA LYS A 427 -6.95 25.80 -3.85
C LYS A 427 -6.00 25.25 -2.80
N LEU A 428 -5.78 23.94 -2.87
CA LEU A 428 -4.76 23.24 -2.09
C LEU A 428 -3.38 23.78 -2.49
N ALA A 429 -2.62 24.29 -1.53
CA ALA A 429 -1.22 24.63 -1.76
C ALA A 429 -0.41 23.32 -1.88
N VAL A 430 0.38 23.25 -2.94
CA VAL A 430 1.26 22.12 -3.34
C VAL A 430 2.31 21.86 -2.27
#